data_AF-A0AAD2PY67-F1
#
_entry.id   AF-A0AAD2PY67-F1
#
_cell.length_a   1.000
_cell.length_b   1.000
_cell.length_c   1.000
_cell.angle_alpha   90.00
_cell.angle_beta   90.00
_cell.angle_gamma   90.00
#
_symmetry.space_group_name_H-M   'P 1'
#
loop_
_entity.id
_entity.type
_entity.pdbx_description
1 polymer ?
#
loop_
_entity_poly.entity_id
_entity_poly.type
_entity_poly.pdbx_seq_one_letter_code
_entity_poly.pdbx_strand_id
1 'polypeptide(L)'
;MAISRSRLILQRQTSGQSHLGRKVSGLLKRTLSSAPAITETTETASVVVDLPTRHSWKQPPRICGDVQELTESTASILEQPLGSLYVSNAAHSFKDPTSSIEHQRNEVYETADATIQQVEYLMRGHASFVEGSIYDRAGSTGSSLSGPEHLEQMQQLLQKMQQEGNLYMRLREEHLKLAEDETGEEDGETVAQSEESPDMDFAPPGATIAMYDVVLDSMAVQSERREDPLLFFQTSLQALQAFELDAEFLMTQEDKRKKEYFQQRDTYTLATPVTYNAALRGIAVHTSFANPQHRDNALNASFHLYNHMTHSEHLLRNSASIGYMLQIVNQALPDSRVKGNISVTFWKQACQMGLVTPQVVESMQSIHKDLKCGPEFEPVVKQLETPLSDFPQRYRRAVKQTRHSANY
;
A
#
# COMPACT_ATOMS: atom_id res chain seq x y z
N MET A 1 -41.43 32.27 -5.46
CA MET A 1 -40.94 32.96 -4.24
C MET A 1 -39.43 32.80 -4.20
N ALA A 2 -38.71 33.88 -4.51
CA ALA A 2 -37.26 33.92 -4.56
C ALA A 2 -36.74 34.40 -3.19
N ILE A 3 -35.78 33.69 -2.60
CA ILE A 3 -35.04 34.16 -1.43
C ILE A 3 -33.56 34.19 -1.78
N SER A 4 -33.12 35.43 -1.99
CA SER A 4 -31.74 35.89 -2.12
C SER A 4 -31.01 35.75 -0.78
N ARG A 5 -29.76 35.28 -0.78
CA ARG A 5 -28.85 35.47 0.37
C ARG A 5 -27.48 35.93 -0.08
N SER A 6 -27.13 37.08 0.45
CA SER A 6 -26.01 37.95 0.18
C SER A 6 -24.69 37.42 0.73
N ARG A 7 -23.60 37.67 0.00
CA ARG A 7 -22.21 37.58 0.45
C ARG A 7 -21.90 38.72 1.43
N LEU A 8 -21.16 38.40 2.49
CA LEU A 8 -20.55 39.37 3.39
C LEU A 8 -19.03 39.20 3.30
N ILE A 9 -18.38 40.22 2.76
CA ILE A 9 -16.94 40.40 2.66
C ILE A 9 -16.50 41.15 3.93
N LEU A 10 -15.48 40.65 4.62
CA LEU A 10 -14.85 41.36 5.73
C LEU A 10 -13.37 41.55 5.41
N GLN A 11 -13.06 42.76 4.94
CA GLN A 11 -11.72 43.34 4.94
C GLN A 11 -11.27 43.60 6.38
N ARG A 12 -10.01 43.29 6.68
CA ARG A 12 -9.28 43.91 7.80
C ARG A 12 -7.88 44.30 7.33
N GLN A 13 -7.67 45.61 7.20
CA GLN A 13 -6.37 46.28 7.22
C GLN A 13 -6.19 46.95 8.58
N THR A 14 -4.97 46.89 9.13
CA THR A 14 -4.26 47.92 9.94
C THR A 14 -2.87 47.35 10.27
N SER A 15 -1.76 47.86 9.72
CA SER A 15 -0.81 48.83 10.35
C SER A 15 -0.41 48.46 11.79
N GLY A 16 0.84 48.43 12.26
CA GLY A 16 2.16 48.88 11.83
C GLY A 16 3.07 48.96 13.08
N GLN A 17 4.35 49.31 12.90
CA GLN A 17 5.39 49.71 13.89
C GLN A 17 6.28 48.67 14.59
N SER A 18 7.51 48.58 14.06
CA SER A 18 8.83 48.79 14.70
C SER A 18 9.03 48.60 16.21
N HIS A 19 10.07 47.83 16.57
CA HIS A 19 11.08 48.28 17.53
C HIS A 19 12.44 47.59 17.36
N LEU A 20 13.48 48.40 17.17
CA LEU A 20 14.89 48.05 17.37
C LEU A 20 15.19 47.81 18.85
N GLY A 21 16.06 46.85 19.15
CA GLY A 21 16.62 46.64 20.49
C GLY A 21 17.92 45.83 20.48
N ARG A 22 19.04 46.49 20.19
CA ARG A 22 20.40 46.01 20.50
C ARG A 22 20.56 45.81 22.01
N LYS A 23 21.11 44.67 22.42
CA LYS A 23 21.96 44.59 23.63
C LYS A 23 23.18 43.72 23.38
N VAL A 24 24.31 44.31 23.74
CA VAL A 24 25.69 43.80 23.74
C VAL A 24 26.05 43.51 25.19
N SER A 25 26.74 42.39 25.43
CA SER A 25 27.66 42.05 26.56
C SER A 25 27.44 40.58 26.96
N GLY A 26 28.45 39.76 27.19
CA GLY A 26 29.86 40.06 27.28
C GLY A 26 30.74 38.81 27.31
N LEU A 27 32.03 39.10 27.15
CA LEU A 27 33.19 38.26 27.35
C LEU A 27 33.10 37.34 28.57
N LEU A 28 33.47 36.07 28.38
CA LEU A 28 34.30 35.34 29.32
C LEU A 28 35.19 34.33 28.57
N LYS A 29 36.49 34.64 28.54
CA LYS A 29 37.57 33.75 28.12
C LYS A 29 37.71 32.62 29.13
N ARG A 30 37.88 31.37 28.66
CA ARG A 30 38.80 30.41 29.28
C ARG A 30 39.31 29.41 28.25
N THR A 31 40.61 29.19 28.34
CA THR A 31 41.51 28.45 27.46
C THR A 31 41.69 27.00 27.92
N LEU A 32 42.11 26.17 26.96
CA LEU A 32 42.78 24.85 27.05
C LEU A 32 41.86 23.62 26.99
N SER A 33 41.86 22.93 25.85
CA SER A 33 42.57 21.64 25.70
C SER A 33 42.38 21.10 24.28
N SER A 34 43.47 20.58 23.71
CA SER A 34 43.59 20.03 22.36
C SER A 34 42.91 18.66 22.24
N ALA A 35 42.06 18.48 21.22
CA ALA A 35 41.62 17.18 20.68
C ALA A 35 41.24 17.36 19.19
N PRO A 36 41.27 16.29 18.37
CA PRO A 36 41.54 16.37 16.94
C PRO A 36 40.34 16.85 16.11
N ALA A 37 40.67 17.39 14.93
CA ALA A 37 39.75 17.97 13.96
C ALA A 37 38.59 17.03 13.62
N ILE A 38 37.38 17.46 13.99
CA ILE A 38 36.12 16.98 13.43
C ILE A 38 36.00 17.64 12.06
N THR A 39 36.04 16.82 11.01
CA THR A 39 35.71 17.18 9.63
C THR A 39 34.36 17.91 9.61
N GLU A 40 34.37 19.13 9.09
CA GLU A 40 33.18 19.92 8.78
C GLU A 40 32.25 19.08 7.89
N THR A 41 31.18 18.54 8.48
CA THR A 41 30.03 18.03 7.75
C THR A 41 29.46 19.20 6.95
N THR A 42 29.75 19.21 5.66
CA THR A 42 29.16 20.13 4.71
C THR A 42 27.66 19.84 4.69
N GLU A 43 26.86 20.72 5.30
CA GLU A 43 25.40 20.71 5.17
C GLU A 43 25.08 20.94 3.69
N THR A 44 24.97 19.85 2.92
CA THR A 44 24.39 19.88 1.60
C THR A 44 22.94 20.29 1.79
N ALA A 45 22.64 21.54 1.52
CA ALA A 45 21.28 22.07 1.48
C ALA A 45 20.46 21.18 0.54
N SER A 46 19.68 20.26 1.11
CA SER A 46 18.77 19.45 0.33
C SER A 46 17.75 20.40 -0.28
N VAL A 47 17.65 20.38 -1.61
CA VAL A 47 16.55 21.05 -2.30
C VAL A 47 15.30 20.30 -1.86
N VAL A 48 14.59 20.84 -0.88
CA VAL A 48 13.30 20.32 -0.46
C VAL A 48 12.35 20.56 -1.62
N VAL A 49 12.26 19.57 -2.51
CA VAL A 49 11.20 19.49 -3.50
C VAL A 49 9.93 19.35 -2.67
N ASP A 50 9.09 20.39 -2.69
CA ASP A 50 7.79 20.42 -2.04
C ASP A 50 6.86 19.44 -2.78
N LEU A 51 7.08 18.14 -2.54
CA LEU A 51 6.20 17.07 -2.95
C LEU A 51 4.90 17.31 -2.19
N PRO A 52 3.75 17.58 -2.84
CA PRO A 52 2.52 17.83 -2.11
C PRO A 52 2.20 16.58 -1.30
N THR A 53 2.31 16.76 0.02
CA THR A 53 2.43 15.69 1.00
C THR A 53 1.11 15.00 1.33
N ARG A 54 0.04 15.28 0.58
CA ARG A 54 -1.25 14.62 0.77
C ARG A 54 -1.87 14.34 -0.57
N HIS A 55 -2.16 13.06 -0.82
CA HIS A 55 -3.00 12.64 -1.92
C HIS A 55 -4.34 13.38 -1.82
N SER A 56 -4.48 14.47 -2.56
CA SER A 56 -5.77 15.11 -2.72
C SER A 56 -6.66 14.11 -3.45
N TRP A 57 -7.78 13.73 -2.84
CA TRP A 57 -8.78 12.83 -3.42
C TRP A 57 -9.30 13.26 -4.80
N LYS A 58 -9.03 14.50 -5.19
CA LYS A 58 -9.41 15.09 -6.48
C LYS A 58 -8.36 14.95 -7.57
N GLN A 59 -7.15 14.50 -7.25
CA GLN A 59 -6.05 14.43 -8.21
C GLN A 59 -5.40 13.05 -8.17
N PRO A 60 -5.02 12.49 -9.33
CA PRO A 60 -4.23 11.26 -9.35
C PRO A 60 -2.92 11.46 -8.59
N PRO A 61 -2.37 10.41 -7.96
CA PRO A 61 -1.05 10.47 -7.33
C PRO A 61 0.00 11.01 -8.31
N ARG A 62 0.92 11.83 -7.79
CA ARG A 62 2.03 12.34 -8.62
C ARG A 62 3.01 11.21 -8.93
N ILE A 63 3.60 11.30 -10.12
CA ILE A 63 4.54 10.36 -10.71
C ILE A 63 5.79 11.14 -11.06
N CYS A 64 6.97 10.61 -10.74
CA CYS A 64 8.24 11.17 -11.20
C CYS A 64 8.37 10.97 -12.72
N GLY A 65 8.16 12.05 -13.48
CA GLY A 65 8.20 12.02 -14.94
C GLY A 65 9.57 12.35 -15.54
N ASP A 66 10.46 12.95 -14.75
CA ASP A 66 11.83 13.24 -15.16
C ASP A 66 12.72 12.01 -14.88
N VAL A 67 13.28 11.43 -15.95
CA VAL A 67 14.13 10.24 -15.87
C VAL A 67 15.40 10.52 -15.07
N GLN A 68 15.98 11.71 -15.21
CA GLN A 68 17.20 12.06 -14.50
C GLN A 68 16.93 12.17 -12.99
N GLU A 69 15.90 12.92 -12.61
CA GLU A 69 15.45 13.04 -11.21
C GLU A 69 15.14 11.66 -10.61
N LEU A 70 14.44 10.80 -11.37
CA LEU A 70 14.07 9.45 -10.95
C LEU A 70 15.31 8.60 -10.67
N THR A 71 16.29 8.56 -11.59
CA THR A 71 17.52 7.78 -11.43
C THR A 71 18.38 8.31 -10.28
N GLU A 72 18.61 9.63 -10.22
CA GLU A 72 19.45 10.25 -9.19
C GLU A 72 18.84 10.10 -7.79
N SER A 73 17.53 10.34 -7.65
CA SER A 73 16.83 10.23 -6.37
C SER A 73 16.74 8.78 -5.89
N THR A 74 16.46 7.83 -6.79
CA THR A 74 16.46 6.40 -6.44
C THR A 74 17.84 5.96 -5.98
N ALA A 75 18.91 6.30 -6.71
CA ALA A 75 20.28 5.99 -6.31
C ALA A 75 20.61 6.61 -4.94
N SER A 76 20.26 7.88 -4.73
CA SER A 76 20.48 8.57 -3.46
C SER A 76 19.82 7.87 -2.26
N ILE A 77 18.63 7.30 -2.41
CA ILE A 77 17.94 6.58 -1.32
C ILE A 77 18.56 5.20 -1.10
N LEU A 78 18.92 4.50 -2.17
CA LEU A 78 19.49 3.15 -2.07
C LEU A 78 20.92 3.14 -1.52
N GLU A 79 21.71 4.18 -1.80
CA GLU A 79 23.10 4.31 -1.33
C GLU A 79 23.19 4.77 0.15
N GLN A 80 22.12 5.31 0.70
CA GLN A 80 22.08 5.77 2.09
C GLN A 80 22.23 4.59 3.08
N PRO A 81 23.03 4.73 4.15
CA PRO A 81 23.24 3.66 5.12
C PRO A 81 21.94 3.32 5.86
N LEU A 82 21.80 2.07 6.29
CA LEU A 82 20.62 1.64 7.03
C LEU A 82 20.47 2.43 8.34
N GLY A 83 19.28 2.96 8.61
CA GLY A 83 18.95 3.82 9.73
C GLY A 83 18.97 5.31 9.38
N SER A 84 19.55 5.71 8.25
CA SER A 84 19.63 7.13 7.92
C SER A 84 18.32 7.74 7.41
N LEU A 85 17.34 6.93 6.99
CA LEU A 85 16.05 7.42 6.51
C LEU A 85 15.15 7.95 7.63
N TYR A 86 15.20 7.31 8.82
CA TYR A 86 14.32 7.64 9.95
C TYR A 86 15.08 7.84 11.28
N VAL A 87 16.13 7.05 11.53
CA VAL A 87 16.65 6.79 12.88
C VAL A 87 17.46 7.96 13.42
N SER A 88 18.18 8.70 12.57
CA SER A 88 18.95 9.89 12.99
C SER A 88 18.06 10.98 13.61
N ASN A 89 16.81 11.09 13.16
CA ASN A 89 15.83 12.02 13.73
C ASN A 89 15.03 11.38 14.88
N ALA A 90 14.71 10.08 14.78
CA ALA A 90 13.93 9.37 15.80
C ALA A 90 14.66 9.18 17.14
N ALA A 91 16.01 9.17 17.15
CA ALA A 91 16.79 9.15 18.39
C ALA A 91 16.47 10.34 19.34
N HIS A 92 15.85 11.40 18.82
CA HIS A 92 15.35 12.51 19.64
C HIS A 92 13.94 12.31 20.19
N SER A 93 13.12 11.45 19.57
CA SER A 93 11.74 11.16 19.98
C SER A 93 11.68 10.27 21.22
N PHE A 94 12.71 9.45 21.47
CA PHE A 94 12.79 8.59 22.67
C PHE A 94 13.13 9.32 23.98
N LYS A 95 13.28 10.65 23.95
CA LYS A 95 13.76 11.43 25.11
C LYS A 95 12.78 11.49 26.28
N ASP A 96 11.50 11.22 26.04
CA ASP A 96 10.48 11.19 27.09
C ASP A 96 9.78 9.82 27.13
N PRO A 97 10.27 8.88 27.94
CA PRO A 97 9.63 7.57 28.10
C PRO A 97 8.24 7.65 28.72
N THR A 98 7.86 8.81 29.30
CA THR A 98 6.53 9.04 29.86
C THR A 98 5.50 9.54 28.84
N SER A 99 5.96 9.89 27.63
CA SER A 99 5.06 10.27 26.54
C SER A 99 4.19 9.08 26.13
N SER A 100 2.92 9.34 25.82
CA SER A 100 2.00 8.30 25.34
C SER A 100 2.57 7.64 24.08
N ILE A 101 2.45 6.31 23.98
CA ILE A 101 2.80 5.51 22.80
C ILE A 101 2.21 6.13 21.52
N GLU A 102 1.00 6.68 21.60
CA GLU A 102 0.35 7.33 20.47
C GLU A 102 1.10 8.57 19.98
N HIS A 103 1.68 9.34 20.90
CA HIS A 103 2.43 10.55 20.58
C HIS A 103 3.76 10.20 19.92
N GLN A 104 4.51 9.25 20.49
CA GLN A 104 5.74 8.73 19.91
C GLN A 104 5.50 8.20 18.50
N ARG A 105 4.42 7.43 18.32
CA ARG A 105 4.04 6.90 17.01
C ARG A 105 3.76 8.00 16.00
N ASN A 106 2.95 8.99 16.38
CA ASN A 106 2.61 10.09 15.48
C ASN A 106 3.85 10.90 15.10
N GLU A 107 4.74 11.20 16.05
CA GLU A 107 6.00 11.92 15.79
C GLU A 107 6.89 11.15 14.80
N VAL A 108 6.95 9.83 14.96
CA VAL A 108 7.73 8.95 14.10
C VAL A 108 7.16 8.91 12.68
N TYR A 109 5.83 8.81 12.53
CA TYR A 109 5.20 8.90 11.22
C TYR A 109 5.37 10.28 10.59
N GLU A 110 5.20 11.37 11.35
CA GLU A 110 5.44 12.73 10.87
C GLU A 110 6.89 12.90 10.38
N THR A 111 7.85 12.26 11.05
CA THR A 111 9.26 12.27 10.66
C THR A 111 9.51 11.43 9.40
N ALA A 112 8.86 10.29 9.27
CA ALA A 112 9.02 9.36 8.15
C ALA A 112 8.22 9.76 6.90
N ASP A 113 7.18 10.59 7.05
CA ASP A 113 6.17 10.91 6.03
C ASP A 113 6.80 11.43 4.73
N ALA A 114 7.75 12.37 4.83
CA ALA A 114 8.42 12.94 3.67
C ALA A 114 9.20 11.87 2.86
N THR A 115 9.92 11.00 3.55
CA THR A 115 10.68 9.91 2.92
C THR A 115 9.73 8.87 2.30
N ILE A 116 8.67 8.48 3.02
CA ILE A 116 7.64 7.56 2.53
C ILE A 116 7.07 8.08 1.21
N GLN A 117 6.63 9.34 1.19
CA GLN A 117 6.03 9.95 0.00
C GLN A 117 7.01 10.08 -1.15
N GLN A 118 8.28 10.41 -0.86
CA GLN A 118 9.33 10.45 -1.87
C GLN A 118 9.52 9.07 -2.50
N VAL A 119 9.65 8.02 -1.70
CA VAL A 119 9.81 6.66 -2.21
C VAL A 119 8.59 6.23 -3.02
N GLU A 120 7.38 6.50 -2.56
CA GLU A 120 6.18 6.19 -3.35
C GLU A 120 6.13 6.95 -4.68
N TYR A 121 6.54 8.23 -4.69
CA TYR A 121 6.62 9.05 -5.90
C TYR A 121 7.61 8.48 -6.92
N LEU A 122 8.77 8.00 -6.46
CA LEU A 122 9.77 7.34 -7.30
C LEU A 122 9.30 5.98 -7.79
N MET A 123 8.68 5.16 -6.94
CA MET A 123 8.13 3.85 -7.33
C MET A 123 7.04 4.00 -8.40
N ARG A 124 6.14 4.98 -8.25
CA ARG A 124 5.16 5.31 -9.31
C ARG A 124 5.85 5.76 -10.60
N GLY A 125 6.95 6.52 -10.48
CA GLY A 125 7.82 6.91 -11.60
C GLY A 125 8.33 5.69 -12.37
N HIS A 126 8.97 4.75 -11.69
CA HIS A 126 9.44 3.50 -12.29
C HIS A 126 8.31 2.66 -12.88
N ALA A 127 7.18 2.52 -12.19
CA ALA A 127 6.02 1.79 -12.70
C ALA A 127 5.44 2.39 -13.99
N SER A 128 5.60 3.70 -14.23
CA SER A 128 5.15 4.33 -15.48
C SER A 128 5.93 3.93 -16.73
N PHE A 129 7.08 3.28 -16.56
CA PHE A 129 7.87 2.66 -17.62
C PHE A 129 7.62 1.13 -17.73
N VAL A 130 6.72 0.59 -16.91
CA VAL A 130 6.31 -0.82 -16.95
C VAL A 130 5.01 -0.91 -17.77
N GLU A 131 5.14 -1.36 -19.02
CA GLU A 131 4.01 -1.51 -19.94
C GLU A 131 2.88 -2.33 -19.31
N GLY A 132 1.65 -1.81 -19.36
CA GLY A 132 0.42 -2.39 -18.81
C GLY A 132 0.23 -2.29 -17.29
N SER A 133 1.16 -1.67 -16.56
CA SER A 133 0.97 -1.27 -15.16
C SER A 133 -0.17 -0.25 -15.02
N ILE A 134 -0.77 -0.14 -13.83
CA ILE A 134 -1.74 0.92 -13.50
C ILE A 134 -1.20 2.34 -13.67
N TYR A 135 0.14 2.51 -13.66
CA TYR A 135 0.81 3.80 -13.89
C TYR A 135 1.38 3.95 -15.31
N ASP A 136 1.16 2.96 -16.19
CA ASP A 136 1.66 2.96 -17.55
C ASP A 136 1.23 4.23 -18.30
N ARG A 137 2.23 4.96 -18.81
CA ARG A 137 2.04 6.12 -19.66
C ARG A 137 2.35 5.71 -21.10
N ALA A 138 1.31 5.59 -21.91
CA ALA A 138 1.48 5.34 -23.34
C ALA A 138 2.45 6.37 -23.94
N GLY A 139 3.62 5.90 -24.38
CA GLY A 139 4.66 6.74 -24.97
C GLY A 139 5.74 7.25 -24.00
N SER A 140 5.88 6.68 -22.80
CA SER A 140 7.06 6.82 -21.93
C SER A 140 8.32 6.43 -22.71
N THR A 141 8.94 7.38 -23.39
CA THR A 141 10.17 7.20 -24.16
C THR A 141 11.20 8.15 -23.58
N GLY A 142 12.32 7.60 -23.10
CA GLY A 142 13.37 8.43 -22.49
C GLY A 142 14.22 7.72 -21.45
N SER A 143 13.71 6.65 -20.83
CA SER A 143 14.52 5.80 -19.96
C SER A 143 15.38 4.84 -20.79
N SER A 144 16.65 4.68 -20.39
CA SER A 144 17.52 3.62 -20.92
C SER A 144 17.23 2.25 -20.28
N LEU A 145 16.52 2.24 -19.16
CA LEU A 145 16.16 1.03 -18.44
C LEU A 145 14.94 0.37 -19.07
N SER A 146 14.96 -0.95 -19.12
CA SER A 146 13.87 -1.83 -19.49
C SER A 146 12.84 -1.95 -18.36
N GLY A 147 11.61 -2.39 -18.69
CA GLY A 147 10.56 -2.67 -17.70
C GLY A 147 11.03 -3.58 -16.54
N PRO A 148 11.75 -4.69 -16.80
CA PRO A 148 12.30 -5.53 -15.74
C PRO A 148 13.32 -4.82 -14.82
N GLU A 149 14.16 -3.95 -15.35
CA GLU A 149 15.12 -3.17 -14.57
C GLU A 149 14.40 -2.13 -13.69
N HIS A 150 13.37 -1.48 -14.23
CA HIS A 150 12.51 -0.59 -13.42
C HIS A 150 11.79 -1.34 -12.29
N LEU A 151 11.32 -2.56 -12.55
CA LEU A 151 10.75 -3.42 -11.51
C LEU A 151 11.79 -3.78 -10.43
N GLU A 152 13.02 -4.09 -10.83
CA GLU A 152 14.10 -4.36 -9.88
C GLU A 152 14.38 -3.14 -8.97
N GLN A 153 14.43 -1.93 -9.54
CA GLN A 153 14.59 -0.69 -8.75
C GLN A 153 13.46 -0.52 -7.72
N MET A 154 12.20 -0.79 -8.10
CA MET A 154 11.07 -0.75 -7.17
C MET A 154 11.17 -1.81 -6.06
N GLN A 155 11.63 -3.02 -6.39
CA GLN A 155 11.85 -4.08 -5.41
C GLN A 155 12.96 -3.70 -4.41
N GLN A 156 14.05 -3.08 -4.87
CA GLN A 156 15.14 -2.60 -4.02
C GLN A 156 14.67 -1.47 -3.09
N LEU A 157 13.90 -0.49 -3.60
CA LEU A 157 13.31 0.57 -2.79
C LEU A 157 12.36 0.01 -1.73
N LEU A 158 11.48 -0.92 -2.09
CA LEU A 158 10.58 -1.59 -1.15
C LEU A 158 11.37 -2.32 -0.05
N GLN A 159 12.40 -3.08 -0.43
CA GLN A 159 13.25 -3.80 0.51
C GLN A 159 13.98 -2.85 1.46
N LYS A 160 14.52 -1.74 0.95
CA LYS A 160 15.16 -0.70 1.76
C LYS A 160 14.20 -0.13 2.81
N MET A 161 12.97 0.18 2.41
CA MET A 161 11.92 0.67 3.30
C MET A 161 11.52 -0.34 4.39
N GLN A 162 11.42 -1.62 4.04
CA GLN A 162 11.19 -2.70 5.01
C GLN A 162 12.34 -2.81 6.03
N GLN A 163 13.60 -2.76 5.56
CA GLN A 163 14.76 -2.86 6.43
C GLN A 163 14.84 -1.68 7.41
N GLU A 164 14.53 -0.47 6.96
CA GLU A 164 14.52 0.74 7.78
C GLU A 164 13.45 0.68 8.86
N GLY A 165 12.23 0.25 8.51
CA GLY A 165 11.16 0.03 9.49
C GLY A 165 11.49 -1.07 10.50
N ASN A 166 12.06 -2.18 10.06
CA ASN A 166 12.49 -3.27 10.95
C ASN A 166 13.59 -2.83 11.92
N LEU A 167 14.55 -2.03 11.43
CA LEU A 167 15.60 -1.47 12.29
C LEU A 167 14.99 -0.52 13.33
N TYR A 168 14.08 0.36 12.90
CA TYR A 168 13.37 1.26 13.82
C TYR A 168 12.66 0.48 14.94
N MET A 169 11.90 -0.57 14.60
CA MET A 169 11.19 -1.37 15.60
C MET A 169 12.13 -2.04 16.59
N ARG A 170 13.26 -2.58 16.11
CA ARG A 170 14.28 -3.17 16.97
C ARG A 170 14.86 -2.15 17.95
N LEU A 171 15.21 -0.97 17.47
CA LEU A 171 15.78 0.09 18.33
C LEU A 171 14.76 0.59 19.35
N ARG A 172 13.48 0.67 18.97
CA ARG A 172 12.40 0.99 19.90
C ARG A 172 12.27 -0.08 21.00
N GLU A 173 12.25 -1.35 20.63
CA GLU A 173 12.18 -2.47 21.57
C GLU A 173 13.36 -2.48 22.55
N GLU A 174 14.57 -2.23 22.05
CA GLU A 174 15.77 -2.11 22.88
C GLU A 174 15.67 -0.92 23.86
N HIS A 175 15.16 0.24 23.40
CA HIS A 175 14.99 1.41 24.26
C HIS A 175 13.95 1.18 25.37
N LEU A 176 12.86 0.48 25.07
CA LEU A 176 11.83 0.16 26.07
C LEU A 176 12.35 -0.78 27.15
N LYS A 177 13.11 -1.81 26.77
CA LYS A 177 13.77 -2.72 27.73
C LYS A 177 14.71 -1.96 28.68
N LEU A 178 15.47 -1.01 28.16
CA LEU A 178 16.36 -0.18 28.98
C LEU A 178 15.58 0.71 29.97
N ALA A 179 14.41 1.25 29.57
CA ALA A 179 13.58 2.06 30.44
C ALA A 179 12.90 1.23 31.57
N GLU A 180 12.56 -0.04 31.29
CA GLU A 180 12.05 -0.97 32.31
C GLU A 180 13.14 -1.31 33.34
N ASP A 181 14.38 -1.54 32.91
CA ASP A 181 15.50 -1.82 33.81
C ASP A 181 15.83 -0.64 34.73
N GLU A 182 15.72 0.62 34.26
CA GLU A 182 15.97 1.82 35.07
C GLU A 182 14.90 2.09 36.14
N THR A 183 13.68 1.58 35.97
CA THR A 183 12.55 1.83 36.89
C THR A 183 12.32 0.72 37.91
N GLY A 184 12.98 -0.44 37.76
CA GLY A 184 12.74 -1.65 38.54
C GLY A 184 13.46 -1.78 39.90
N GLU A 185 14.25 -0.80 40.35
CA GLU A 185 15.07 -0.94 41.58
C GLU A 185 14.49 -0.35 42.87
N GLU A 186 13.34 0.35 42.87
CA GLU A 186 12.77 0.95 44.09
C GLU A 186 11.34 0.44 44.40
N ASP A 187 11.23 -0.33 45.49
CA ASP A 187 10.04 -0.77 46.23
C ASP A 187 9.19 -1.93 45.69
N GLY A 188 9.43 -3.12 46.28
CA GLY A 188 8.70 -4.36 46.07
C GLY A 188 7.27 -4.36 46.59
N GLU A 189 6.35 -3.75 45.85
CA GLU A 189 4.93 -4.08 45.91
C GLU A 189 4.52 -4.90 44.68
N THR A 190 4.07 -6.13 44.94
CA THR A 190 3.54 -7.09 43.97
C THR A 190 2.25 -6.58 43.32
N VAL A 191 2.39 -5.66 42.36
CA VAL A 191 1.30 -5.29 41.44
C VAL A 191 1.18 -6.41 40.41
N ALA A 192 -0.01 -7.01 40.37
CA ALA A 192 -0.33 -8.11 39.46
C ALA A 192 0.02 -7.73 38.01
N GLN A 193 0.98 -8.47 37.45
CA GLN A 193 1.37 -8.42 36.05
C GLN A 193 0.13 -8.68 35.18
N SER A 194 -0.44 -7.61 34.61
CA SER A 194 -1.27 -7.76 33.43
C SER A 194 -0.35 -8.14 32.29
N GLU A 195 -0.35 -9.42 31.89
CA GLU A 195 0.42 -9.99 30.77
C GLU A 195 0.03 -9.43 29.38
N GLU A 196 -0.76 -8.36 29.31
CA GLU A 196 -1.01 -7.66 28.05
C GLU A 196 0.25 -6.85 27.70
N SER A 197 1.13 -7.45 26.89
CA SER A 197 2.27 -6.77 26.28
C SER A 197 1.79 -5.50 25.58
N PRO A 198 2.04 -4.29 26.13
CA PRO A 198 1.44 -3.05 25.64
C PRO A 198 2.05 -2.54 24.31
N ASP A 199 2.89 -3.36 23.67
CA ASP A 199 3.78 -2.94 22.58
C ASP A 199 3.39 -3.39 21.16
N MET A 200 2.32 -4.16 21.01
CA MET A 200 1.97 -4.75 19.70
C MET A 200 1.12 -3.85 18.80
N ASP A 201 0.67 -2.67 19.27
CA ASP A 201 -0.19 -1.73 18.51
C ASP A 201 0.61 -0.66 17.71
N PHE A 202 1.93 -0.83 17.57
CA PHE A 202 2.79 0.12 16.86
C PHE A 202 3.12 -0.37 15.45
N ALA A 203 2.39 0.14 14.44
CA ALA A 203 2.76 -0.06 13.05
C ALA A 203 4.12 0.64 12.75
N PRO A 204 5.09 -0.05 12.13
CA PRO A 204 6.40 0.53 11.86
C PRO A 204 6.34 1.66 10.81
N PRO A 205 7.13 2.75 10.95
CA PRO A 205 7.44 3.61 9.81
C PRO A 205 8.21 2.79 8.78
N GLY A 206 7.65 2.52 7.61
CA GLY A 206 8.27 1.58 6.67
C GLY A 206 7.55 1.48 5.34
N ALA A 207 7.64 0.31 4.72
CA ALA A 207 6.96 0.02 3.47
C ALA A 207 5.44 0.16 3.63
N THR A 208 4.82 1.04 2.85
CA THR A 208 3.36 1.23 2.86
C THR A 208 2.67 0.29 1.90
N ILE A 209 1.36 0.11 2.07
CA ILE A 209 0.55 -0.69 1.16
C ILE A 209 0.64 -0.19 -0.29
N ALA A 210 0.71 1.12 -0.49
CA ALA A 210 0.83 1.69 -1.83
C ALA A 210 2.14 1.26 -2.52
N MET A 211 3.24 1.10 -1.76
CA MET A 211 4.51 0.58 -2.29
C MET A 211 4.37 -0.88 -2.74
N TYR A 212 3.72 -1.72 -1.92
CA TYR A 212 3.43 -3.10 -2.29
C TYR A 212 2.50 -3.18 -3.51
N ASP A 213 1.45 -2.35 -3.56
CA ASP A 213 0.50 -2.31 -4.67
C ASP A 213 1.20 -2.01 -6.00
N VAL A 214 2.11 -1.03 -6.00
CA VAL A 214 2.89 -0.65 -7.18
C VAL A 214 3.79 -1.81 -7.64
N VAL A 215 4.49 -2.46 -6.71
CA VAL A 215 5.38 -3.59 -7.02
C VAL A 215 4.59 -4.79 -7.50
N LEU A 216 3.54 -5.19 -6.79
CA LEU A 216 2.72 -6.35 -7.14
C LEU A 216 2.04 -6.18 -8.48
N ASP A 217 1.49 -4.99 -8.77
CA ASP A 217 0.92 -4.72 -10.09
C ASP A 217 1.98 -4.84 -11.19
N SER A 218 3.14 -4.18 -10.99
CA SER A 218 4.24 -4.23 -11.96
C SER A 218 4.77 -5.66 -12.19
N MET A 219 4.88 -6.46 -11.13
CA MET A 219 5.22 -7.89 -11.21
C MET A 219 4.15 -8.71 -11.94
N ALA A 220 2.88 -8.40 -11.72
CA ALA A 220 1.77 -9.09 -12.36
C ALA A 220 1.70 -8.81 -13.87
N VAL A 221 2.22 -7.67 -14.34
CA VAL A 221 2.23 -7.31 -15.77
C VAL A 221 3.49 -7.79 -16.49
N GLN A 222 4.65 -7.72 -15.84
CA GLN A 222 5.92 -8.24 -16.41
C GLN A 222 6.00 -9.77 -16.40
N SER A 223 4.91 -10.42 -16.02
CA SER A 223 4.79 -11.83 -15.73
C SER A 223 5.02 -12.74 -16.91
N GLU A 224 4.60 -12.32 -18.09
CA GLU A 224 4.79 -13.06 -19.34
C GLU A 224 6.28 -13.26 -19.68
N ARG A 225 7.20 -12.61 -18.95
CA ARG A 225 8.64 -12.60 -19.22
C ARG A 225 9.52 -13.15 -18.08
N ARG A 226 8.98 -13.55 -16.92
CA ARG A 226 9.78 -14.03 -15.76
C ARG A 226 9.61 -15.53 -15.49
N GLU A 227 10.69 -16.18 -15.07
CA GLU A 227 10.76 -17.64 -14.87
C GLU A 227 10.41 -18.12 -13.44
N ASP A 228 10.25 -17.23 -12.45
CA ASP A 228 10.03 -17.63 -11.05
C ASP A 228 8.71 -17.13 -10.43
N PRO A 229 7.62 -17.92 -10.51
CA PRO A 229 6.36 -17.66 -9.82
C PRO A 229 6.52 -17.58 -8.29
N LEU A 230 7.51 -18.24 -7.68
CA LEU A 230 7.66 -18.31 -6.22
C LEU A 230 7.94 -16.93 -5.63
N LEU A 231 8.79 -16.12 -6.28
CA LEU A 231 9.06 -14.76 -5.83
C LEU A 231 7.78 -13.92 -5.82
N PHE A 232 6.93 -14.03 -6.84
CA PHE A 232 5.64 -13.33 -6.88
C PHE A 232 4.71 -13.78 -5.74
N PHE A 233 4.60 -15.09 -5.50
CA PHE A 233 3.83 -15.61 -4.38
C PHE A 233 4.37 -15.12 -3.04
N GLN A 234 5.68 -15.13 -2.85
CA GLN A 234 6.32 -14.67 -1.63
C GLN A 234 6.06 -13.18 -1.39
N THR A 235 6.25 -12.31 -2.39
CA THR A 235 5.96 -10.88 -2.25
C THR A 235 4.48 -10.62 -2.00
N SER A 236 3.58 -11.36 -2.67
CA SER A 236 2.13 -11.27 -2.45
C SER A 236 1.75 -11.68 -1.03
N LEU A 237 2.30 -12.79 -0.54
CA LEU A 237 2.09 -13.25 0.83
C LEU A 237 2.69 -12.29 1.85
N GLN A 238 3.86 -11.73 1.60
CA GLN A 238 4.46 -10.72 2.49
C GLN A 238 3.60 -9.48 2.58
N ALA A 239 3.04 -8.99 1.46
CA ALA A 239 2.05 -7.93 1.50
C ALA A 239 0.88 -8.37 2.38
N LEU A 240 0.21 -9.49 2.08
CA LEU A 240 -0.97 -9.91 2.84
C LEU A 240 -0.68 -10.16 4.34
N GLN A 241 0.42 -10.82 4.68
CA GLN A 241 0.84 -11.15 6.04
C GLN A 241 1.22 -9.91 6.85
N ALA A 242 1.89 -8.94 6.22
CA ALA A 242 2.20 -7.67 6.86
C ALA A 242 0.92 -6.95 7.34
N PHE A 243 -0.26 -7.34 6.83
CA PHE A 243 -1.52 -6.64 7.05
C PHE A 243 -2.63 -7.51 7.68
N GLU A 244 -2.53 -8.85 7.60
CA GLU A 244 -3.43 -9.79 8.30
C GLU A 244 -3.09 -9.91 9.79
N LEU A 245 -1.80 -9.80 10.17
CA LEU A 245 -1.37 -9.82 11.58
C LEU A 245 -1.97 -8.67 12.40
N ASP A 246 -2.23 -7.52 11.77
CA ASP A 246 -2.90 -6.39 12.42
C ASP A 246 -4.42 -6.65 12.57
N ALA A 247 -5.07 -7.25 11.58
CA ALA A 247 -6.53 -7.38 11.57
C ALA A 247 -7.07 -8.45 12.56
N GLU A 248 -6.41 -9.61 12.66
CA GLU A 248 -6.91 -10.74 13.46
C GLU A 248 -6.62 -10.57 14.96
N PHE A 249 -5.51 -9.90 15.32
CA PHE A 249 -5.13 -9.61 16.71
C PHE A 249 -6.06 -8.60 17.38
N LEU A 250 -6.65 -7.68 16.61
CA LEU A 250 -7.41 -6.55 17.14
C LEU A 250 -8.91 -6.83 17.37
N MET A 251 -9.40 -7.99 16.91
CA MET A 251 -10.81 -8.39 17.08
C MET A 251 -11.10 -9.19 18.36
N THR A 252 -10.09 -9.47 19.19
CA THR A 252 -10.32 -10.06 20.51
C THR A 252 -10.52 -8.98 21.58
N GLN A 253 -11.81 -8.68 21.86
CA GLN A 253 -12.43 -8.38 23.18
C GLN A 253 -13.10 -7.02 23.54
N GLU A 254 -13.05 -5.91 22.79
CA GLU A 254 -13.87 -4.70 23.14
C GLU A 254 -14.37 -3.86 21.93
N ASP A 255 -15.32 -4.44 21.20
CA ASP A 255 -15.36 -4.38 19.74
C ASP A 255 -16.31 -3.36 19.08
N LYS A 256 -16.48 -2.16 19.66
CA LYS A 256 -17.25 -1.06 19.01
C LYS A 256 -16.58 0.30 19.01
N ARG A 257 -15.88 0.68 20.08
CA ARG A 257 -15.13 1.95 20.13
C ARG A 257 -13.85 1.91 19.32
N LYS A 258 -13.20 0.75 19.23
CA LYS A 258 -12.02 0.55 18.36
C LYS A 258 -12.37 0.67 16.87
N LYS A 259 -13.60 0.35 16.46
CA LYS A 259 -14.02 0.39 15.04
C LYS A 259 -14.01 1.80 14.42
N GLU A 260 -14.39 2.83 15.18
CA GLU A 260 -14.27 4.25 14.74
C GLU A 260 -12.81 4.73 14.76
N TYR A 261 -12.00 4.20 15.69
CA TYR A 261 -10.59 4.52 15.82
C TYR A 261 -9.74 3.90 14.71
N PHE A 262 -10.08 2.69 14.24
CA PHE A 262 -9.46 2.01 13.08
C PHE A 262 -9.72 2.74 11.75
N GLN A 263 -10.92 3.29 11.56
CA GLN A 263 -11.23 4.01 10.31
C GLN A 263 -10.36 5.24 10.08
N GLN A 264 -9.74 5.79 11.14
CA GLN A 264 -8.88 6.97 11.06
C GLN A 264 -7.37 6.67 11.08
N ARG A 265 -6.93 5.47 11.48
CA ARG A 265 -5.53 5.23 11.86
C ARG A 265 -4.63 4.49 10.87
N ASP A 266 -5.15 3.56 10.06
CA ASP A 266 -4.29 2.63 9.32
C ASP A 266 -4.47 2.67 7.79
N THR A 267 -4.63 3.86 7.21
CA THR A 267 -4.70 3.99 5.74
C THR A 267 -3.42 3.54 5.03
N TYR A 268 -2.29 3.51 5.73
CA TYR A 268 -0.98 3.17 5.15
C TYR A 268 -0.65 1.69 5.16
N THR A 269 -1.33 0.90 6.00
CA THR A 269 -1.03 -0.52 6.20
C THR A 269 -2.19 -1.42 5.77
N LEU A 270 -3.43 -0.95 5.67
CA LEU A 270 -4.50 -1.85 5.26
C LEU A 270 -4.40 -2.24 3.79
N ALA A 271 -4.38 -3.55 3.53
CA ALA A 271 -4.47 -4.09 2.19
C ALA A 271 -5.66 -3.52 1.44
N THR A 272 -5.44 -3.09 0.19
CA THR A 272 -6.48 -2.46 -0.63
C THR A 272 -7.05 -3.45 -1.64
N PRO A 273 -8.19 -3.15 -2.29
CA PRO A 273 -8.63 -3.94 -3.43
C PRO A 273 -7.60 -4.03 -4.55
N VAL A 274 -6.65 -3.09 -4.65
CA VAL A 274 -5.54 -3.13 -5.62
C VAL A 274 -4.56 -4.24 -5.24
N THR A 275 -4.22 -4.38 -3.95
CA THR A 275 -3.34 -5.45 -3.44
C THR A 275 -3.86 -6.83 -3.83
N TYR A 276 -5.13 -7.10 -3.52
CA TYR A 276 -5.76 -8.39 -3.85
C TYR A 276 -5.88 -8.59 -5.36
N ASN A 277 -6.25 -7.54 -6.11
CA ASN A 277 -6.35 -7.63 -7.56
C ASN A 277 -5.00 -7.88 -8.21
N ALA A 278 -3.91 -7.27 -7.73
CA ALA A 278 -2.57 -7.49 -8.23
C ALA A 278 -2.13 -8.93 -7.97
N ALA A 279 -2.34 -9.44 -6.76
CA ALA A 279 -2.11 -10.85 -6.43
C ALA A 279 -2.89 -11.80 -7.35
N LEU A 280 -4.21 -11.60 -7.50
CA LEU A 280 -5.05 -12.41 -8.38
C LEU A 280 -4.63 -12.29 -9.85
N ARG A 281 -4.31 -11.10 -10.33
CA ARG A 281 -3.80 -10.85 -11.69
C ARG A 281 -2.53 -11.65 -11.93
N GLY A 282 -1.57 -11.57 -11.02
CA GLY A 282 -0.32 -12.31 -11.16
C GLY A 282 -0.56 -13.82 -11.13
N ILE A 283 -1.42 -14.36 -10.27
CA ILE A 283 -1.78 -15.79 -10.31
C ILE A 283 -2.40 -16.17 -11.66
N ALA A 284 -3.29 -15.32 -12.19
CA ALA A 284 -3.97 -15.53 -13.45
C ALA A 284 -3.02 -15.53 -14.67
N VAL A 285 -1.89 -14.82 -14.60
CA VAL A 285 -0.94 -14.73 -15.72
C VAL A 285 0.30 -15.64 -15.54
N HIS A 286 0.85 -15.76 -14.33
CA HIS A 286 2.14 -16.41 -14.05
C HIS A 286 2.08 -17.92 -13.88
N THR A 287 0.94 -18.47 -13.48
CA THR A 287 0.95 -19.87 -13.05
C THR A 287 0.97 -20.78 -14.27
N SER A 288 2.11 -21.40 -14.55
CA SER A 288 2.13 -22.59 -15.40
C SER A 288 1.37 -23.70 -14.68
N PHE A 289 0.10 -23.87 -15.05
CA PHE A 289 -0.77 -24.91 -14.51
C PHE A 289 -0.38 -26.32 -15.02
N ALA A 290 0.72 -26.43 -15.77
CA ALA A 290 1.28 -27.71 -16.20
C ALA A 290 1.83 -28.53 -15.01
N ASN A 291 2.37 -27.86 -13.98
CA ASN A 291 2.77 -28.52 -12.74
C ASN A 291 1.56 -28.62 -11.78
N PRO A 292 1.08 -29.82 -11.43
CA PRO A 292 -0.07 -29.99 -10.54
C PRO A 292 0.10 -29.29 -9.18
N GLN A 293 1.30 -29.31 -8.59
CA GLN A 293 1.55 -28.66 -7.31
C GLN A 293 1.40 -27.13 -7.40
N HIS A 294 1.97 -26.54 -8.45
CA HIS A 294 1.84 -25.09 -8.67
C HIS A 294 0.39 -24.70 -8.95
N ARG A 295 -0.33 -25.51 -9.73
CA ARG A 295 -1.76 -25.34 -9.98
C ARG A 295 -2.58 -25.38 -8.70
N ASP A 296 -2.36 -26.37 -7.85
CA ASP A 296 -3.13 -26.56 -6.63
C ASP A 296 -2.83 -25.44 -5.62
N ASN A 297 -1.57 -25.02 -5.50
CA ASN A 297 -1.18 -23.85 -4.69
C ASN A 297 -1.83 -22.56 -5.20
N ALA A 298 -1.82 -22.32 -6.51
CA ALA A 298 -2.43 -21.15 -7.14
C ALA A 298 -3.96 -21.12 -6.94
N LEU A 299 -4.63 -22.27 -7.09
CA LEU A 299 -6.06 -22.41 -6.79
C LEU A 299 -6.33 -22.11 -5.30
N ASN A 300 -5.59 -22.73 -4.38
CA ASN A 300 -5.77 -22.51 -2.96
C ASN A 300 -5.58 -21.02 -2.60
N ALA A 301 -4.49 -20.41 -3.06
CA ALA A 301 -4.20 -18.99 -2.81
C ALA A 301 -5.30 -18.09 -3.39
N SER A 302 -5.69 -18.27 -4.65
CA SER A 302 -6.70 -17.42 -5.29
C SER A 302 -8.08 -17.52 -4.65
N PHE A 303 -8.53 -18.73 -4.27
CA PHE A 303 -9.78 -18.91 -3.55
C PHE A 303 -9.70 -18.34 -2.13
N HIS A 304 -8.56 -18.48 -1.43
CA HIS A 304 -8.35 -17.85 -0.13
C HIS A 304 -8.46 -16.33 -0.21
N LEU A 305 -7.74 -15.70 -1.15
CA LEU A 305 -7.79 -14.26 -1.40
C LEU A 305 -9.21 -13.78 -1.69
N TYR A 306 -9.90 -14.45 -2.61
CA TYR A 306 -11.26 -14.07 -2.98
C TYR A 306 -12.26 -14.30 -1.85
N ASN A 307 -12.05 -15.34 -1.04
CA ASN A 307 -12.83 -15.60 0.16
C ASN A 307 -12.62 -14.50 1.21
N HIS A 308 -11.39 -14.06 1.42
CA HIS A 308 -11.08 -12.96 2.33
C HIS A 308 -11.76 -11.65 1.88
N MET A 309 -11.64 -11.29 0.59
CA MET A 309 -12.37 -10.15 0.00
C MET A 309 -13.90 -10.28 0.12
N THR A 310 -14.43 -11.50 0.20
CA THR A 310 -15.88 -11.76 0.31
C THR A 310 -16.41 -11.47 1.71
N HIS A 311 -15.60 -11.72 2.73
CA HIS A 311 -15.99 -11.64 4.14
C HIS A 311 -15.44 -10.39 4.84
N SER A 312 -14.50 -9.67 4.23
CA SER A 312 -14.00 -8.40 4.74
C SER A 312 -15.06 -7.29 4.62
N GLU A 313 -15.20 -6.49 5.68
CA GLU A 313 -16.06 -5.30 5.69
C GLU A 313 -15.47 -4.13 4.89
N HIS A 314 -14.15 -4.11 4.70
CA HIS A 314 -13.41 -3.00 4.10
C HIS A 314 -13.01 -3.25 2.65
N LEU A 315 -12.91 -4.52 2.24
CA LEU A 315 -12.56 -4.88 0.87
C LEU A 315 -13.81 -5.08 0.03
N LEU A 316 -13.87 -4.38 -1.10
CA LEU A 316 -14.93 -4.56 -2.08
C LEU A 316 -14.39 -5.31 -3.31
N ARG A 317 -15.03 -6.44 -3.61
CA ARG A 317 -14.86 -7.12 -4.89
C ARG A 317 -15.31 -6.20 -6.02
N ASN A 318 -14.56 -6.24 -7.11
CA ASN A 318 -14.83 -5.47 -8.32
C ASN A 318 -14.76 -6.39 -9.55
N SER A 319 -15.06 -5.85 -10.73
CA SER A 319 -15.07 -6.63 -11.96
C SER A 319 -13.72 -7.27 -12.28
N ALA A 320 -12.61 -6.63 -11.89
CA ALA A 320 -11.27 -7.17 -12.11
C ALA A 320 -11.04 -8.42 -11.27
N SER A 321 -11.35 -8.40 -9.96
CA SER A 321 -11.23 -9.59 -9.09
C SER A 321 -11.99 -10.80 -9.65
N ILE A 322 -13.22 -10.59 -10.14
CA ILE A 322 -14.03 -11.65 -10.76
C ILE A 322 -13.40 -12.12 -12.08
N GLY A 323 -12.95 -11.17 -12.91
CA GLY A 323 -12.27 -11.47 -14.17
C GLY A 323 -11.05 -12.35 -13.97
N TYR A 324 -10.19 -12.02 -13.00
CA TYR A 324 -9.02 -12.82 -12.67
C TYR A 324 -9.39 -14.21 -12.13
N MET A 325 -10.39 -14.31 -11.24
CA MET A 325 -10.87 -15.62 -10.78
C MET A 325 -11.37 -16.50 -11.93
N LEU A 326 -12.10 -15.93 -12.89
CA LEU A 326 -12.55 -16.66 -14.08
C LEU A 326 -11.36 -17.10 -14.95
N GLN A 327 -10.36 -16.25 -15.14
CA GLN A 327 -9.14 -16.60 -15.86
C GLN A 327 -8.36 -17.74 -15.17
N ILE A 328 -8.23 -17.69 -13.85
CA ILE A 328 -7.58 -18.74 -13.06
C ILE A 328 -8.35 -20.06 -13.19
N VAL A 329 -9.67 -20.03 -12.99
CA VAL A 329 -10.54 -21.22 -13.16
C VAL A 329 -10.41 -21.79 -14.58
N ASN A 330 -10.34 -20.93 -15.60
CA ASN A 330 -10.23 -21.37 -16.98
C ASN A 330 -8.94 -22.15 -17.24
N GLN A 331 -7.82 -21.66 -16.70
CA GLN A 331 -6.50 -22.21 -16.96
C GLN A 331 -6.14 -23.38 -16.03
N ALA A 332 -6.58 -23.32 -14.77
CA ALA A 332 -6.25 -24.29 -13.75
C ALA A 332 -7.12 -25.56 -13.82
N LEU A 333 -8.43 -25.42 -14.08
CA LEU A 333 -9.34 -26.55 -14.04
C LEU A 333 -9.50 -27.21 -15.43
N PRO A 334 -9.48 -28.55 -15.49
CA PRO A 334 -9.76 -29.25 -16.74
C PRO A 334 -11.21 -29.03 -17.17
N ASP A 335 -11.43 -29.09 -18.48
CA ASP A 335 -12.76 -28.98 -19.08
C ASP A 335 -13.69 -30.05 -18.49
N SER A 336 -14.69 -29.58 -17.75
CA SER A 336 -15.55 -30.42 -16.93
C SER A 336 -16.80 -29.66 -16.51
N ARG A 337 -17.82 -30.41 -16.07
CA ARG A 337 -19.03 -29.83 -15.49
C ARG A 337 -18.75 -29.01 -14.22
N VAL A 338 -17.73 -29.39 -13.45
CA VAL A 338 -17.32 -28.68 -12.22
C VAL A 338 -16.80 -27.29 -12.57
N LYS A 339 -15.89 -27.18 -13.56
CA LYS A 339 -15.40 -25.90 -14.08
C LYS A 339 -16.55 -24.99 -14.51
N GLY A 340 -17.51 -25.52 -15.25
CA GLY A 340 -18.70 -24.78 -15.68
C GLY A 340 -19.61 -24.33 -14.53
N ASN A 341 -19.79 -25.15 -13.50
CA ASN A 341 -20.58 -24.74 -12.33
C ASN A 341 -19.91 -23.61 -11.53
N ILE A 342 -18.59 -23.67 -11.39
CA ILE A 342 -17.80 -22.64 -10.70
C ILE A 342 -17.86 -21.33 -11.49
N SER A 343 -17.63 -21.34 -12.80
CA SER A 343 -17.69 -20.14 -13.65
C SER A 343 -19.08 -19.49 -13.64
N VAL A 344 -20.15 -20.28 -13.72
CA VAL A 344 -21.53 -19.78 -13.60
C VAL A 344 -21.81 -19.16 -12.23
N THR A 345 -21.18 -19.65 -11.17
CA THR A 345 -21.30 -19.07 -9.83
C THR A 345 -20.69 -17.68 -9.78
N PHE A 346 -19.46 -17.50 -10.29
CA PHE A 346 -18.83 -16.19 -10.43
C PHE A 346 -19.63 -15.24 -11.32
N TRP A 347 -20.18 -15.75 -12.43
CA TRP A 347 -21.05 -14.98 -13.31
C TRP A 347 -22.32 -14.46 -12.62
N LYS A 348 -23.03 -15.32 -11.88
CA LYS A 348 -24.21 -14.93 -11.12
C LYS A 348 -23.86 -13.87 -10.09
N GLN A 349 -22.72 -14.03 -9.42
CA GLN A 349 -22.22 -13.05 -8.47
C GLN A 349 -21.93 -11.71 -9.14
N ALA A 350 -21.25 -11.71 -10.30
CA ALA A 350 -21.00 -10.50 -11.08
C ALA A 350 -22.30 -9.79 -11.45
N CYS A 351 -23.31 -10.55 -11.90
CA CYS A 351 -24.64 -10.02 -12.21
C CYS A 351 -25.31 -9.40 -10.97
N GLN A 352 -25.29 -10.10 -9.83
CA GLN A 352 -25.90 -9.62 -8.58
C GLN A 352 -25.25 -8.34 -8.06
N MET A 353 -23.93 -8.23 -8.20
CA MET A 353 -23.14 -7.08 -7.75
C MET A 353 -23.05 -5.94 -8.78
N GLY A 354 -23.61 -6.12 -9.98
CA GLY A 354 -23.51 -5.12 -11.05
C GLY A 354 -22.11 -4.97 -11.65
N LEU A 355 -21.29 -6.02 -11.58
CA LEU A 355 -19.87 -6.03 -11.98
C LEU A 355 -19.63 -6.66 -13.37
N VAL A 356 -20.67 -6.75 -14.22
CA VAL A 356 -20.52 -7.32 -15.57
C VAL A 356 -19.86 -6.31 -16.49
N THR A 357 -18.67 -6.65 -16.97
CA THR A 357 -17.85 -5.87 -17.90
C THR A 357 -17.48 -6.71 -19.12
N PRO A 358 -16.98 -6.12 -20.23
CA PRO A 358 -16.55 -6.87 -21.40
C PRO A 358 -15.54 -7.98 -21.05
N GLN A 359 -14.54 -7.68 -20.21
CA GLN A 359 -13.54 -8.65 -19.76
C GLN A 359 -14.14 -9.87 -19.05
N VAL A 360 -15.17 -9.66 -18.20
CA VAL A 360 -15.87 -10.77 -17.50
C VAL A 360 -16.64 -11.61 -18.51
N VAL A 361 -17.29 -10.98 -19.49
CA VAL A 361 -18.03 -11.67 -20.57
C VAL A 361 -17.07 -12.49 -21.42
N GLU A 362 -15.95 -11.90 -21.86
CA GLU A 362 -14.91 -12.57 -22.65
C GLU A 362 -14.31 -13.76 -21.89
N SER A 363 -14.05 -13.62 -20.60
CA SER A 363 -13.55 -14.71 -19.75
C SER A 363 -14.56 -15.85 -19.64
N MET A 364 -15.86 -15.53 -19.49
CA MET A 364 -16.93 -16.52 -19.49
C MET A 364 -17.09 -17.23 -20.84
N GLN A 365 -17.06 -16.47 -21.95
CA GLN A 365 -17.12 -17.02 -23.29
C GLN A 365 -15.94 -17.98 -23.54
N SER A 366 -14.74 -17.61 -23.11
CA SER A 366 -13.54 -18.46 -23.23
C SER A 366 -13.70 -19.81 -22.51
N ILE A 367 -14.25 -19.82 -21.29
CA ILE A 367 -14.48 -21.05 -20.51
C ILE A 367 -15.51 -21.99 -21.18
N HIS A 368 -16.57 -21.42 -21.74
CA HIS A 368 -17.68 -22.17 -22.31
C HIS A 368 -17.61 -22.33 -23.83
N LYS A 369 -16.53 -21.85 -24.46
CA LYS A 369 -16.29 -21.98 -25.90
C LYS A 369 -16.41 -23.45 -26.31
N ASP A 370 -17.08 -23.69 -27.42
CA ASP A 370 -17.27 -25.03 -28.00
C ASP A 370 -17.94 -26.04 -27.04
N LEU A 371 -18.69 -25.55 -26.03
CA LEU A 371 -19.35 -26.36 -25.00
C LEU A 371 -18.39 -27.27 -24.22
N LYS A 372 -17.14 -26.84 -24.02
CA LYS A 372 -16.11 -27.58 -23.26
C LYS A 372 -16.55 -28.06 -21.88
N CYS A 373 -17.40 -27.29 -21.21
CA CYS A 373 -17.91 -27.64 -19.88
C CYS A 373 -19.19 -28.49 -19.90
N GLY A 374 -19.78 -28.76 -21.07
CA GLY A 374 -21.03 -29.50 -21.24
C GLY A 374 -22.13 -28.70 -21.97
N PRO A 375 -23.08 -29.37 -22.66
CA PRO A 375 -24.16 -28.73 -23.40
C PRO A 375 -25.17 -28.00 -22.51
N GLU A 376 -25.28 -28.34 -21.22
CA GLU A 376 -26.18 -27.67 -20.28
C GLU A 376 -25.86 -26.18 -20.09
N PHE A 377 -24.67 -25.74 -20.47
CA PHE A 377 -24.23 -24.34 -20.39
C PHE A 377 -24.54 -23.53 -21.67
N GLU A 378 -25.10 -24.15 -22.72
CA GLU A 378 -25.50 -23.47 -23.96
C GLU A 378 -26.40 -22.23 -23.73
N PRO A 379 -27.38 -22.24 -22.81
CA PRO A 379 -28.19 -21.05 -22.54
C PRO A 379 -27.36 -19.87 -22.02
N VAL A 380 -26.32 -20.14 -21.24
CA VAL A 380 -25.40 -19.10 -20.73
C VAL A 380 -24.57 -18.55 -21.88
N VAL A 381 -24.07 -19.40 -22.77
CA VAL A 381 -23.30 -18.97 -23.96
C VAL A 381 -24.15 -18.04 -24.84
N LYS A 382 -25.39 -18.43 -25.17
CA LYS A 382 -26.31 -17.58 -25.95
C LYS A 382 -26.58 -16.24 -25.29
N GLN A 383 -26.68 -16.22 -23.95
CA GLN A 383 -26.83 -14.95 -23.22
C GLN A 383 -25.58 -14.07 -23.36
N LEU A 384 -24.39 -14.66 -23.34
CA LEU A 384 -23.11 -13.93 -23.45
C LEU A 384 -22.84 -13.37 -24.86
N GLU A 385 -23.46 -13.93 -25.90
CA GLU A 385 -23.40 -13.40 -27.27
C GLU A 385 -24.24 -12.13 -27.46
N THR A 386 -25.14 -11.84 -26.52
CA THR A 386 -25.95 -10.63 -26.56
C THR A 386 -25.04 -9.41 -26.36
N PRO A 387 -25.23 -8.31 -27.12
CA PRO A 387 -24.47 -7.08 -26.89
C PRO A 387 -24.57 -6.62 -25.43
N LEU A 388 -23.45 -6.17 -24.86
CA LEU A 388 -23.43 -5.70 -23.48
C LEU A 388 -24.42 -4.54 -23.24
N SER A 389 -24.76 -3.76 -24.28
CA SER A 389 -25.81 -2.72 -24.24
C SER A 389 -27.17 -3.22 -23.77
N ASP A 390 -27.46 -4.50 -24.00
CA ASP A 390 -28.80 -5.09 -23.84
C ASP A 390 -28.91 -5.85 -22.52
N PHE A 391 -27.79 -6.05 -21.82
CA PHE A 391 -27.79 -6.60 -20.48
C PHE A 391 -28.60 -5.71 -19.55
N PRO A 392 -29.42 -6.29 -18.63
CA PRO A 392 -30.14 -5.53 -17.63
C PRO A 392 -29.22 -4.51 -16.96
N GLN A 393 -29.64 -3.24 -16.90
CA GLN A 393 -28.80 -2.16 -16.39
C GLN A 393 -28.23 -2.50 -15.00
N ARG A 394 -29.02 -3.20 -14.15
CA ARG A 394 -28.58 -3.66 -12.83
C ARG A 394 -27.31 -4.53 -12.85
N TYR A 395 -27.04 -5.27 -13.93
CA TYR A 395 -25.84 -6.09 -14.09
C TYR A 395 -24.61 -5.27 -14.48
N ARG A 396 -24.83 -4.06 -15.01
CA ARG A 396 -23.79 -3.12 -15.48
C ARG A 396 -23.69 -1.87 -14.63
N ARG A 397 -24.49 -1.76 -13.57
CA ARG A 397 -24.34 -0.72 -12.56
C ARG A 397 -23.08 -1.09 -11.79
N ALA A 398 -21.91 -0.74 -12.35
CA ALA A 398 -20.71 -0.55 -11.55
C ALA A 398 -21.17 0.33 -10.40
N VAL A 399 -21.27 -0.27 -9.21
CA VAL A 399 -22.04 0.27 -8.11
C VAL A 399 -21.56 1.70 -7.88
N LYS A 400 -22.33 2.68 -8.36
CA LYS A 400 -22.02 4.11 -8.14
C LYS A 400 -22.01 4.43 -6.64
N GLN A 401 -22.44 3.49 -5.78
CA GLN A 401 -22.43 3.64 -4.33
C GLN A 401 -21.02 3.69 -3.72
N THR A 402 -19.95 3.29 -4.41
CA THR A 402 -18.60 3.60 -3.90
C THR A 402 -18.27 5.08 -3.95
N ARG A 403 -18.98 5.95 -4.69
CA ARG A 403 -18.68 7.39 -4.67
C ARG A 403 -19.18 8.15 -3.44
N HIS A 404 -20.04 7.56 -2.61
CA HIS A 404 -20.48 8.20 -1.36
C HIS A 404 -19.91 7.55 -0.09
N SER A 405 -19.20 6.43 -0.23
CA SER A 405 -18.49 5.77 0.89
C SER A 405 -16.98 5.57 0.65
N ALA A 406 -16.45 5.76 -0.56
CA ALA A 406 -15.00 5.88 -0.81
C ALA A 406 -14.53 7.31 -0.58
N ASN A 407 -14.74 7.78 0.65
CA ASN A 407 -13.96 8.84 1.26
C ASN A 407 -12.65 8.21 1.78
N TYR A 408 -11.83 7.71 0.86
CA TYR A 408 -10.46 7.25 1.11
C TYR A 408 -9.56 7.75 -0.02
#